data_AF-A0A7Y0R339-F1
#
_entry.id   AF-A0A7Y0R339-F1
#
_cell.length_a   1.000
_cell.length_b   1.000
_cell.length_c   1.000
_cell.angle_alpha   90.00
_cell.angle_beta   90.00
_cell.angle_gamma   90.00
#
_symmetry.space_group_name_H-M   'P 1'
#
loop_
_entity.id
_entity.type
_entity.pdbx_description
1 polymer ?
#
loop_
_entity_poly.entity_id
_entity_poly.type
_entity_poly.pdbx_seq_one_letter_code
_entity_poly.pdbx_strand_id
1 'polypeptide(L)'
;RGEGLQTVPQITMLMVRSKSGKDELFTLLHNNAHTNISSLFDEESNRDFANDDMTIVRGVVGSYPAAFFSLKENQVKEFVDQFSAIQNEADYVKLLDSFAIRRSSEKFWPFSDRIHNWYRTNQPIEFGLLDYNRFEN
;
A
#
# COMPACT_ATOMS: atom_id res chain seq x y z
N ARG A 1 -3.52 0.88 13.57
CA ARG A 1 -3.89 2.22 14.08
C ARG A 1 -2.69 2.80 14.79
N GLY A 2 -2.57 4.12 14.83
CA GLY A 2 -1.58 4.82 15.62
C GLY A 2 -0.46 5.45 14.81
N GLU A 3 0.41 6.18 15.54
CA GLU A 3 1.38 7.12 14.99
C GLU A 3 2.42 6.48 14.06
N GLY A 4 2.68 5.18 14.21
CA GLY A 4 3.60 4.45 13.32
C GLY A 4 3.17 4.46 11.85
N LEU A 5 1.90 4.75 11.55
CA LEU A 5 1.41 4.85 10.17
C LEU A 5 1.87 6.12 9.45
N GLN A 6 2.39 7.13 10.14
CA GLN A 6 2.88 8.37 9.53
C GLN A 6 3.89 8.14 8.41
N THR A 7 4.69 7.06 8.51
CA THR A 7 5.71 6.70 7.51
C THR A 7 5.15 5.84 6.39
N VAL A 8 3.91 5.34 6.52
CA VAL A 8 3.25 4.50 5.53
C VAL A 8 2.49 5.38 4.52
N PRO A 9 2.61 5.11 3.21
CA PRO A 9 1.95 5.92 2.19
C PRO A 9 0.43 5.78 2.20
N GLN A 10 -0.23 6.79 1.61
CA GLN A 10 -1.69 6.85 1.52
C GLN A 10 -2.31 5.66 0.79
N ILE A 11 -1.70 5.22 -0.31
CA ILE A 11 -2.18 4.11 -1.13
C ILE A 11 -1.00 3.19 -1.43
N THR A 12 -1.08 1.94 -0.98
CA THR A 12 -0.14 0.89 -1.37
C THR A 12 -0.90 -0.32 -1.90
N MET A 13 -0.28 -1.06 -2.82
CA MET A 13 -0.90 -2.28 -3.36
C MET A 13 -0.14 -3.51 -2.92
N LEU A 14 -0.90 -4.53 -2.53
CA LEU A 14 -0.39 -5.80 -2.02
C LEU A 14 -0.92 -6.94 -2.89
N MET A 15 -0.02 -7.63 -3.59
CA MET A 15 -0.35 -8.86 -4.29
C MET A 15 0.08 -10.07 -3.45
N VAL A 16 -0.88 -10.95 -3.15
CA VAL A 16 -0.64 -12.23 -2.48
C VAL A 16 -0.80 -13.36 -3.49
N ARG A 17 0.24 -14.19 -3.67
CA ARG A 17 0.15 -15.42 -4.46
C ARG A 17 -0.16 -16.61 -3.58
N SER A 18 -1.28 -17.28 -3.86
CA SER A 18 -1.67 -18.52 -3.21
C SER A 18 -0.72 -19.67 -3.55
N LYS A 19 -0.75 -20.74 -2.75
CA LYS A 19 -0.04 -21.99 -3.06
C LYS A 19 -0.48 -22.64 -4.37
N SER A 20 -1.74 -22.44 -4.78
CA SER A 20 -2.26 -22.90 -6.08
C SER A 20 -1.80 -22.03 -7.25
N GLY A 21 -1.02 -20.99 -6.98
CA GLY A 21 -0.57 -20.04 -7.99
C GLY A 21 -1.69 -19.10 -8.45
N LYS A 22 -2.64 -18.72 -7.61
CA LYS A 22 -3.61 -17.66 -7.92
C LYS A 22 -3.15 -16.33 -7.31
N ASP A 23 -3.34 -15.23 -8.03
CA ASP A 23 -3.09 -13.89 -7.51
C ASP A 23 -4.35 -13.29 -6.89
N GLU A 24 -4.16 -12.73 -5.70
CA GLU A 24 -5.15 -11.90 -5.02
C GLU A 24 -4.54 -10.53 -4.77
N LEU A 25 -5.17 -9.48 -5.31
CA LEU A 25 -4.71 -8.11 -5.17
C LEU A 25 -5.54 -7.40 -4.10
N PHE A 26 -4.85 -6.60 -3.29
CA PHE A 26 -5.44 -5.75 -2.28
C PHE A 26 -4.86 -4.34 -2.40
N THR A 27 -5.66 -3.35 -2.03
CA THR A 27 -5.22 -1.98 -1.79
C THR A 27 -5.27 -1.72 -0.29
N LEU A 28 -4.19 -1.18 0.25
CA LEU A 28 -4.12 -0.67 1.61
C LEU A 28 -4.24 0.86 1.55
N LEU A 29 -5.26 1.37 2.24
CA LEU A 29 -5.55 2.80 2.35
C LEU A 29 -5.20 3.27 3.75
N HIS A 30 -4.27 4.22 3.86
CA HIS A 30 -3.99 4.90 5.11
C HIS A 30 -5.00 6.04 5.29
N ASN A 31 -5.84 5.93 6.32
CA ASN A 31 -6.85 6.95 6.64
C ASN A 31 -6.28 7.92 7.66
N ASN A 32 -6.17 9.15 7.21
CA ASN A 32 -5.67 10.29 7.96
C ASN A 32 -6.74 10.80 8.94
N ALA A 33 -6.50 10.63 10.24
CA ALA A 33 -7.38 11.15 11.28
C ALA A 33 -7.12 12.63 11.57
N HIS A 34 -8.20 13.37 11.77
CA HIS A 34 -8.17 14.81 12.03
C HIS A 34 -9.12 15.15 13.17
N THR A 35 -8.72 16.08 14.04
CA THR A 35 -9.60 16.64 15.08
C THR A 35 -10.65 17.58 14.49
N ASN A 36 -10.33 18.23 13.37
CA ASN A 36 -11.23 19.08 12.58
C ASN A 36 -10.73 19.19 11.12
N ILE A 37 -11.64 19.43 10.17
CA ILE A 37 -11.34 19.73 8.76
C ILE A 37 -12.04 21.04 8.40
N SER A 38 -11.63 22.15 9.03
CA SER A 38 -12.26 23.46 8.82
C SER A 38 -11.44 24.41 7.94
N SER A 39 -10.24 24.01 7.49
CA SER A 39 -9.37 24.84 6.65
C SER A 39 -8.48 23.99 5.75
N LEU A 40 -8.26 24.44 4.51
CA LEU A 40 -7.36 23.81 3.53
C LEU A 40 -5.88 24.19 3.72
N PHE A 41 -5.58 25.17 4.59
CA PHE A 41 -4.25 25.77 4.70
C PHE A 41 -3.53 25.48 6.02
N ASP A 42 -4.16 24.76 6.95
CA ASP A 42 -3.63 24.49 8.28
C ASP A 42 -3.98 23.06 8.72
N GLU A 43 -3.66 22.09 7.86
CA GLU A 43 -3.99 20.67 8.06
C GLU A 43 -3.13 20.03 9.16
N GLU A 44 -1.85 20.41 9.24
CA GLU A 44 -0.88 19.82 10.17
C GLU A 44 -1.26 20.01 11.63
N SER A 45 -1.75 21.20 12.00
CA SER A 45 -2.22 21.50 13.36
C SER A 45 -3.49 20.72 13.76
N ASN A 46 -4.21 20.16 12.79
CA ASN A 46 -5.44 19.39 13.01
C ASN A 46 -5.23 17.87 12.95
N ARG A 47 -4.02 17.38 12.67
CA ARG A 47 -3.70 15.94 12.57
C ARG A 47 -3.85 15.25 13.93
N ASP A 48 -4.49 14.09 13.93
CA ASP A 48 -4.60 13.19 15.08
C ASP A 48 -3.93 11.85 14.76
N PHE A 49 -2.59 11.85 14.72
CA PHE A 49 -1.80 10.71 14.28
C PHE A 49 -2.05 9.44 15.12
N ALA A 50 -2.42 9.58 16.40
CA ALA A 50 -2.74 8.46 17.27
C ALA A 50 -3.99 7.69 16.79
N ASN A 51 -4.85 8.33 16.00
CA ASN A 51 -6.08 7.76 15.47
C ASN A 51 -6.03 7.43 13.97
N ASP A 52 -4.88 7.62 13.32
CA ASP A 52 -4.68 7.11 11.96
C ASP A 52 -4.94 5.60 11.91
N ASP A 53 -5.55 5.12 10.82
CA ASP A 53 -5.81 3.70 10.62
C ASP A 53 -5.63 3.23 9.18
N MET A 54 -5.69 1.91 8.98
CA MET A 54 -5.54 1.29 7.67
C MET A 54 -6.82 0.57 7.30
N THR A 55 -7.30 0.81 6.08
CA THR A 55 -8.36 0.02 5.46
C THR A 55 -7.75 -0.89 4.40
N ILE A 56 -8.08 -2.18 4.45
CA ILE A 56 -7.73 -3.14 3.41
C ILE A 56 -8.94 -3.40 2.51
N VAL A 57 -8.76 -3.19 1.21
CA VAL A 57 -9.79 -3.44 0.19
C VAL A 57 -9.27 -4.49 -0.77
N ARG A 58 -10.13 -5.45 -1.15
CA ARG A 58 -9.82 -6.40 -2.22
C ARG A 58 -9.94 -5.69 -3.57
N GLY A 59 -8.90 -5.81 -4.39
CA GLY A 59 -8.78 -5.17 -5.69
C GLY A 59 -8.05 -3.84 -5.66
N VAL A 60 -8.18 -3.10 -6.76
CA VAL A 60 -7.57 -1.78 -6.96
C VAL A 60 -8.53 -0.70 -6.49
N VAL A 61 -8.02 0.21 -5.65
CA VAL A 61 -8.70 1.47 -5.28
C VAL A 61 -7.72 2.62 -5.45
N GLY A 62 -8.13 3.64 -6.21
CA GLY A 62 -7.29 4.78 -6.56
C GLY A 62 -6.29 4.49 -7.69
N SER A 63 -5.70 5.56 -8.23
CA SER A 63 -4.87 5.50 -9.44
C SER A 63 -3.39 5.80 -9.20
N TYR A 64 -3.00 6.12 -7.96
CA TYR A 64 -1.66 6.62 -7.63
C TYR A 64 -1.02 5.80 -6.49
N PRO A 65 -0.75 4.49 -6.68
CA PRO A 65 -0.06 3.72 -5.66
C PRO A 65 1.35 4.27 -5.44
N ALA A 66 1.75 4.42 -4.18
CA ALA A 66 3.07 4.88 -3.79
C ALA A 66 4.05 3.71 -3.62
N ALA A 67 3.56 2.52 -3.23
CA ALA A 67 4.40 1.34 -3.05
C ALA A 67 3.68 0.05 -3.46
N PHE A 68 4.49 -0.97 -3.76
CA PHE A 68 4.05 -2.31 -4.13
C PHE A 68 4.64 -3.34 -3.20
N PHE A 69 3.79 -4.24 -2.69
CA PHE A 69 4.18 -5.42 -1.94
C PHE A 69 3.83 -6.69 -2.71
N SER A 70 4.74 -7.67 -2.67
CA SER A 70 4.56 -8.97 -3.31
C SER A 70 4.85 -10.09 -2.31
N LEU A 71 3.80 -10.83 -1.94
CA LEU A 71 3.87 -11.87 -0.92
C LEU A 71 3.50 -13.23 -1.50
N LYS A 72 4.11 -14.29 -0.96
CA LYS A 72 3.52 -15.63 -0.99
C LYS A 72 2.55 -15.76 0.20
N GLU A 73 1.53 -16.60 0.05
CA GLU A 73 0.52 -16.85 1.09
C GLU A 73 1.10 -17.23 2.45
N ASN A 74 2.22 -17.96 2.49
CA ASN A 74 2.90 -18.32 3.74
C ASN A 74 3.68 -17.16 4.39
N GLN A 75 3.86 -16.02 3.72
CA GLN A 75 4.52 -14.83 4.24
C GLN A 75 3.54 -13.81 4.82
N VAL A 76 2.23 -14.01 4.66
CA VAL A 76 1.20 -13.05 5.08
C VAL A 76 1.30 -12.77 6.58
N LYS A 77 1.51 -13.79 7.42
CA LYS A 77 1.65 -13.59 8.87
C LYS A 77 2.86 -12.70 9.19
N GLU A 78 4.01 -12.99 8.58
CA GLU A 78 5.24 -12.23 8.79
C GLU A 78 5.08 -10.78 8.35
N PHE A 79 4.45 -10.54 7.19
CA PHE A 79 4.14 -9.20 6.72
C PHE A 79 3.24 -8.45 7.72
N VAL A 80 2.16 -9.07 8.20
CA VAL A 80 1.25 -8.43 9.17
C VAL A 80 1.96 -8.13 10.49
N ASP A 81 2.80 -9.06 10.97
CA ASP A 81 3.57 -8.87 12.20
C ASP A 81 4.55 -7.69 12.06
N GLN A 82 5.32 -7.62 10.94
CA GLN A 82 6.24 -6.51 10.68
C GLN A 82 5.52 -5.18 10.45
N PHE A 83 4.44 -5.18 9.67
CA PHE A 83 3.66 -3.98 9.36
C PHE A 83 3.04 -3.39 10.64
N SER A 84 2.48 -4.25 11.51
CA SER A 84 1.88 -3.81 12.78
C SER A 84 2.91 -3.31 13.80
N ALA A 85 4.18 -3.65 13.62
CA ALA A 85 5.28 -3.25 14.47
C ALA A 85 5.98 -1.97 14.02
N ILE A 86 5.55 -1.33 12.93
CA ILE A 86 6.13 -0.06 12.46
C ILE A 86 5.90 1.01 13.52
N GLN A 87 6.98 1.63 13.99
CA GLN A 87 6.94 2.78 14.91
C GLN A 87 7.68 4.01 14.35
N ASN A 88 8.54 3.82 13.36
CA ASN A 88 9.38 4.85 12.79
C ASN A 88 9.77 4.48 11.35
N GLU A 89 10.51 5.37 10.68
CA GLU A 89 10.91 5.20 9.29
C GLU A 89 11.83 3.99 9.09
N ALA A 90 12.73 3.69 10.04
CA ALA A 90 13.63 2.55 9.91
C ALA A 90 12.88 1.22 9.93
N ASP A 91 11.77 1.12 10.67
CA ASP A 91 10.93 -0.08 10.67
C ASP A 91 10.13 -0.22 9.38
N TYR A 92 9.64 0.89 8.81
CA TYR A 92 9.01 0.90 7.48
C TYR A 92 10.01 0.47 6.39
N VAL A 93 11.24 0.97 6.42
CA VAL A 93 12.29 0.57 5.47
C VAL A 93 12.58 -0.94 5.56
N LYS A 94 12.64 -1.53 6.77
CA LYS A 94 12.81 -2.99 6.93
C LYS A 94 11.65 -3.79 6.31
N LEU A 95 10.41 -3.30 6.46
CA LEU A 95 9.25 -3.91 5.81
C LEU A 95 9.41 -3.87 4.29
N LEU A 96 9.79 -2.71 3.74
CA LEU A 96 10.02 -2.53 2.31
C LEU A 96 11.13 -3.46 1.79
N ASP A 97 12.25 -3.58 2.52
CA ASP A 97 13.36 -4.46 2.14
C ASP A 97 12.95 -5.93 2.10
N SER A 98 12.00 -6.33 2.95
CA SER A 98 11.51 -7.70 3.04
C SER A 98 10.50 -8.05 1.94
N PHE A 99 9.64 -7.10 1.54
CA PHE A 99 8.42 -7.41 0.78
C PHE A 99 8.14 -6.52 -0.44
N ALA A 100 8.79 -5.36 -0.54
CA ALA A 100 8.44 -4.39 -1.58
C ALA A 100 9.11 -4.68 -2.93
N ILE A 101 8.42 -4.28 -3.99
CA ILE A 101 9.00 -4.15 -5.33
C ILE A 101 9.36 -2.68 -5.53
N ARG A 102 10.64 -2.36 -5.26
CA ARG A 102 11.22 -1.03 -5.40
C ARG A 102 11.15 -0.54 -6.85
N ARG A 103 10.99 0.77 -7.06
CA ARG A 103 10.98 1.38 -8.42
C ARG A 103 12.24 1.07 -9.22
N SER A 104 13.38 1.05 -8.55
CA SER A 104 14.69 0.71 -9.13
C SER A 104 14.87 -0.78 -9.45
N SER A 105 13.95 -1.65 -9.05
CA SER A 105 14.04 -3.09 -9.32
C SER A 105 13.73 -3.40 -10.78
N GLU A 106 14.50 -4.31 -11.38
CA GLU A 106 14.18 -4.89 -12.70
C GLU A 106 12.80 -5.59 -12.73
N LYS A 107 12.28 -5.97 -11.55
CA LYS A 107 10.96 -6.60 -11.39
C LYS A 107 9.81 -5.59 -11.42
N PHE A 108 10.08 -4.29 -11.35
CA PHE A 108 9.05 -3.26 -11.22
C PHE A 108 8.04 -3.29 -12.38
N TRP A 109 8.52 -3.20 -13.62
CA TRP A 109 7.63 -3.19 -14.79
C TRP A 109 6.89 -4.52 -14.99
N PRO A 110 7.53 -5.71 -14.91
CA PRO A 110 6.81 -6.98 -14.96
C PRO A 110 5.74 -7.13 -13.86
N PHE A 111 5.99 -6.59 -12.67
CA PHE A 111 5.02 -6.61 -11.57
C PHE A 111 3.85 -5.65 -11.82
N SER A 112 4.13 -4.43 -12.31
CA SER A 112 3.13 -3.48 -12.77
C SER A 112 2.22 -4.08 -13.85
N ASP A 113 2.79 -4.76 -14.85
CA ASP A 113 2.04 -5.40 -15.93
C ASP A 113 1.12 -6.51 -15.37
N ARG A 114 1.62 -7.26 -14.39
CA ARG A 114 0.83 -8.29 -13.70
C ARG A 114 -0.33 -7.70 -12.89
N ILE A 115 -0.12 -6.58 -12.21
CA ILE A 115 -1.21 -5.83 -11.55
C ILE A 115 -2.24 -5.39 -12.59
N HIS A 116 -1.82 -4.76 -13.69
CA HIS A 116 -2.74 -4.30 -14.72
C HIS A 116 -3.52 -5.44 -15.38
N ASN A 117 -2.87 -6.59 -15.60
CA ASN A 117 -3.54 -7.78 -16.12
C ASN A 117 -4.60 -8.30 -15.13
N TRP A 118 -4.26 -8.36 -13.83
CA TRP A 118 -5.23 -8.70 -12.79
C TRP A 118 -6.38 -7.68 -12.78
N TYR A 119 -6.07 -6.38 -12.82
CA TYR A 119 -7.05 -5.30 -12.74
C TYR A 119 -8.04 -5.35 -13.91
N ARG A 120 -7.53 -5.48 -15.14
CA ARG A 120 -8.35 -5.62 -16.36
C ARG A 120 -9.25 -6.85 -16.31
N THR A 121 -8.76 -7.95 -15.75
CA THR A 121 -9.50 -9.22 -15.71
C THR A 121 -10.59 -9.21 -14.63
N ASN A 122 -10.29 -8.68 -13.45
CA ASN A 122 -11.15 -8.82 -12.27
C ASN A 122 -12.05 -7.60 -12.01
N GLN A 123 -11.67 -6.42 -12.50
CA GLN A 123 -12.45 -5.17 -12.38
C GLN A 123 -12.48 -4.45 -13.75
N PRO A 124 -13.06 -5.07 -14.80
CA PRO A 124 -12.99 -4.54 -16.17
C PRO A 124 -13.71 -3.21 -16.36
N ILE A 125 -14.70 -2.89 -15.50
CA ILE A 125 -15.47 -1.64 -15.58
C ILE A 125 -14.64 -0.48 -15.03
N GLU A 126 -13.94 -0.69 -13.92
CA GLU A 126 -13.11 0.31 -13.23
C GLU A 126 -11.71 0.41 -13.84
N PHE A 127 -11.29 -0.57 -14.64
CA PHE A 127 -9.94 -0.67 -15.19
C PHE A 127 -9.46 0.65 -15.82
N GLY A 128 -8.26 1.06 -15.39
CA GLY A 128 -7.57 2.24 -15.88
C GLY A 128 -6.07 2.10 -15.70
N LEU A 129 -5.34 3.13 -16.12
CA LEU A 129 -3.89 3.20 -15.91
C LEU A 129 -3.57 3.61 -14.47
N LEU A 130 -2.55 2.99 -13.90
CA LEU A 130 -1.94 3.43 -12.66
C LEU A 130 -0.81 4.42 -12.98
N ASP A 131 -0.81 5.55 -12.28
CA ASP A 131 0.20 6.60 -12.40
C ASP A 131 1.26 6.41 -11.30
N TYR A 132 2.52 6.30 -11.74
CA TYR A 132 3.68 6.06 -10.87
C TYR A 132 4.54 7.31 -10.65
N ASN A 133 4.06 8.51 -10.95
CA ASN A 133 4.78 9.76 -10.74
C ASN A 133 5.11 10.01 -9.26
N ARG A 134 4.33 9.42 -8.33
CA ARG A 134 4.51 9.52 -6.88
C ARG A 134 5.01 8.21 -6.25
N PHE A 135 5.49 7.26 -7.05
CA PHE A 135 5.94 5.96 -6.58
C PHE A 135 7.32 6.06 -5.90
N GLU A 136 7.42 5.48 -4.71
CA GLU A 136 8.59 5.51 -3.82
C GLU A 136 9.77 4.69 -4.35
N ASN A 137 10.98 5.02 -3.88
CA ASN A 137 12.17 4.21 -4.13
C ASN A 137 12.77 3.75 -2.81
#